data_AF-A0AAV9VZP1-F1
#
_entry.id   AF-A0AAV9VZP1-F1
#
_cell.length_a   1.000
_cell.length_b   1.000
_cell.length_c   1.000
_cell.angle_alpha   90.00
_cell.angle_beta   90.00
_cell.angle_gamma   90.00
#
_symmetry.space_group_name_H-M   'P 1'
#
loop_
_entity.id
_entity.type
_entity.pdbx_description
1 polymer ?
#
loop_
_entity_poly.entity_id
_entity_poly.type
_entity_poly.pdbx_seq_one_letter_code
_entity_poly.pdbx_strand_id
1 'polypeptide(L)'
;MKEASDALAAAETAAYTAQRHAIRSPRSTSSYPAGTEFALANAESQLMSAVIGVLSESIVEAMKSFYKMRNAFKTLEGVNRSIEEVKAKRLAAAASAGSSTVTFETTGSVGGEERGLLAVPGAHGGAGGDKKEPEFKNAVDEYIESGGNLCYGILLLFIGMIPPAMSRLLSILGFHGDRKKGLDCLWESAGMMNSHGALAAIILLVYYQMLHFCDIVETDPAKGGVSRERCQNLLSAYKGKYENSPMWILEEARMCTQTKEVEKAIRLLEFERKPQMKQIEAICVFEKALNLMCLHSYEKAAQTFLHLVDLNSWSDAMYCYIAGSCYVELYRSSITEAGGSNQKSGEWAKKAEELFLKVATHLGKKKFMARTLPLETFTDRKVKKWQKFAKERKCTMIEAVGVSPLEEMIYMWNGFTRMDEGLIAQSLKNLEWQPPAEEAEKPKSCITELDEKVVQSFLKGVLARHQGEYARAREIFEKEVVSVDKLKLKEENWVLPSTQYEIAVTIWKESGIKESKTISEYLTKCASWETYELDNRLGLRASMGLDVLKHAGVP
;
A
#
# COMPACT_ATOMS: atom_id res chain seq x y z
N MET A 1 -6.40 -14.42 17.80
CA MET A 1 -7.00 -13.14 18.26
C MET A 1 -7.17 -13.11 19.77
N LYS A 2 -7.90 -14.04 20.40
CA LYS A 2 -8.06 -14.06 21.86
C LYS A 2 -6.74 -14.13 22.64
N GLU A 3 -5.88 -15.10 22.32
CA GLU A 3 -4.55 -15.24 22.97
C GLU A 3 -3.71 -13.96 22.86
N ALA A 4 -3.70 -13.32 21.69
CA ALA A 4 -3.00 -12.06 21.47
C ALA A 4 -3.60 -10.93 22.33
N SER A 5 -4.93 -10.85 22.44
CA SER A 5 -5.61 -9.89 23.32
C SER A 5 -5.27 -10.11 24.79
N ASP A 6 -5.24 -11.37 25.24
CA ASP A 6 -4.95 -11.71 26.64
C ASP A 6 -3.49 -11.40 26.99
N ALA A 7 -2.55 -11.72 26.08
CA ALA A 7 -1.14 -11.39 26.24
C ALA A 7 -0.89 -9.88 26.30
N LEU A 8 -1.56 -9.10 25.44
CA LEU A 8 -1.45 -7.64 25.45
C LEU A 8 -2.05 -7.01 26.71
N ALA A 9 -3.17 -7.53 27.22
CA ALA A 9 -3.75 -7.08 28.48
C ALA A 9 -2.81 -7.35 29.68
N ALA A 10 -2.13 -8.50 29.68
CA ALA A 10 -1.09 -8.81 30.67
C ALA A 10 0.11 -7.84 30.57
N ALA A 11 0.57 -7.55 29.34
CA ALA A 11 1.64 -6.59 29.10
C ALA A 11 1.28 -5.17 29.56
N GLU A 12 0.08 -4.68 29.24
CA GLU A 12 -0.44 -3.38 29.71
C GLU A 12 -0.41 -3.30 31.25
N THR A 13 -0.87 -4.35 31.94
CA THR A 13 -0.92 -4.40 33.40
C THR A 13 0.48 -4.45 34.03
N ALA A 14 1.38 -5.25 33.46
CA ALA A 14 2.76 -5.37 33.92
C ALA A 14 3.53 -4.05 33.73
N ALA A 15 3.42 -3.43 32.55
CA ALA A 15 4.05 -2.15 32.25
C ALA A 15 3.54 -1.03 33.17
N TYR A 16 2.22 -0.96 33.40
CA TYR A 16 1.64 0.02 34.33
C TYR A 16 2.16 -0.14 35.77
N THR A 17 2.27 -1.38 36.24
CA THR A 17 2.77 -1.68 37.60
C THR A 17 4.25 -1.32 37.72
N ALA A 18 5.06 -1.69 36.74
CA ALA A 18 6.49 -1.38 36.70
C ALA A 18 6.74 0.13 36.61
N GLN A 19 5.94 0.87 35.84
CA GLN A 19 6.02 2.32 35.74
C GLN A 19 5.83 2.99 37.12
N ARG A 20 4.79 2.59 37.86
CA ARG A 20 4.53 3.14 39.21
C ARG A 20 5.64 2.83 40.19
N HIS A 21 6.26 1.66 40.09
CA HIS A 21 7.40 1.29 40.90
C HIS A 21 8.64 2.14 40.54
N ALA A 22 8.93 2.30 39.25
CA ALA A 22 10.06 3.10 38.77
C ALA A 22 9.99 4.57 39.21
N ILE A 23 8.82 5.20 39.12
CA ILE A 23 8.60 6.59 39.56
C ILE A 23 8.88 6.79 41.06
N ARG A 24 8.66 5.75 41.88
CA ARG A 24 8.91 5.78 43.33
C ARG A 24 10.33 5.38 43.71
N SER A 25 11.08 4.81 42.77
CA SER A 25 12.44 4.34 43.00
C SER A 25 13.41 5.53 42.96
N PRO A 26 14.40 5.60 43.87
CA PRO A 26 15.46 6.60 43.80
C PRO A 26 16.52 6.31 42.72
N ARG A 27 16.49 5.11 42.11
CA ARG A 27 17.44 4.70 41.07
C ARG A 27 16.94 5.10 39.69
N SER A 28 17.77 5.82 38.92
CA SER A 28 17.53 6.06 37.50
C SER A 28 18.07 4.91 36.65
N THR A 29 17.27 4.44 35.69
CA THR A 29 17.63 3.40 34.71
C THR A 29 18.03 3.98 33.36
N SER A 30 17.76 5.26 33.12
CA SER A 30 17.97 5.94 31.84
C SER A 30 18.30 7.42 32.03
N SER A 31 18.59 8.12 30.92
CA SER A 31 18.69 9.59 30.87
C SER A 31 17.32 10.29 30.86
N TYR A 32 16.23 9.51 30.85
CA TYR A 32 14.85 9.98 30.72
C TYR A 32 14.15 10.05 32.08
N PRO A 33 13.00 10.74 32.20
CA PRO A 33 12.20 10.71 33.40
C PRO A 33 11.90 9.27 33.86
N ALA A 34 11.92 9.02 35.16
CA ALA A 34 11.76 7.68 35.71
C ALA A 34 10.45 7.03 35.24
N GLY A 35 10.56 5.81 34.69
CA GLY A 35 9.43 5.04 34.19
C GLY A 35 9.01 5.34 32.75
N THR A 36 9.77 6.14 32.00
CA THR A 36 9.51 6.43 30.58
C THR A 36 9.50 5.14 29.73
N GLU A 37 10.42 4.21 30.00
CA GLU A 37 10.51 2.92 29.33
C GLU A 37 9.25 2.06 29.50
N PHE A 38 8.66 2.08 30.69
CA PHE A 38 7.41 1.35 30.97
C PHE A 38 6.19 2.08 30.41
N ALA A 39 6.22 3.41 30.36
CA ALA A 39 5.20 4.21 29.69
C ALA A 39 5.15 3.86 28.19
N LEU A 40 6.31 3.75 27.56
CA LEU A 40 6.46 3.36 26.16
C LEU A 40 5.94 1.93 25.93
N ALA A 41 6.38 0.95 26.73
CA ALA A 41 5.89 -0.44 26.62
C ALA A 41 4.36 -0.55 26.79
N ASN A 42 3.77 0.25 27.67
CA ASN A 42 2.31 0.33 27.83
C ASN A 42 1.64 0.95 26.58
N ALA A 43 2.23 2.01 26.01
CA ALA A 43 1.71 2.62 24.79
C ALA A 43 1.79 1.66 23.58
N GLU A 44 2.91 0.95 23.40
CA GLU A 44 3.08 -0.10 22.38
C GLU A 44 2.00 -1.17 22.50
N SER A 45 1.76 -1.65 23.73
CA SER A 45 0.73 -2.66 24.01
C SER A 45 -0.67 -2.16 23.69
N GLN A 46 -0.98 -0.91 24.04
CA GLN A 46 -2.27 -0.28 23.71
C GLN A 46 -2.48 -0.10 22.21
N LEU A 47 -1.43 0.25 21.46
CA LEU A 47 -1.50 0.35 20.00
C LEU A 47 -1.77 -1.00 19.36
N MET A 48 -1.05 -2.06 19.78
CA MET A 48 -1.30 -3.41 19.30
C MET A 48 -2.72 -3.90 19.67
N SER A 49 -3.19 -3.61 20.89
CA SER A 49 -4.56 -3.88 21.33
C SER A 49 -5.59 -3.17 20.45
N ALA A 50 -5.32 -1.92 20.07
CA ALA A 50 -6.20 -1.15 19.20
C ALA A 50 -6.28 -1.77 17.79
N VAL A 51 -5.17 -2.27 17.25
CA VAL A 51 -5.17 -3.00 15.96
C VAL A 51 -6.05 -4.25 16.05
N ILE A 52 -5.94 -5.04 17.12
CA ILE A 52 -6.76 -6.24 17.32
C ILE A 52 -8.25 -5.87 17.38
N GLY A 53 -8.62 -4.83 18.12
CA GLY A 53 -10.02 -4.46 18.28
C GLY A 53 -10.62 -3.81 17.02
N VAL A 54 -9.85 -3.07 16.21
CA VAL A 54 -10.31 -2.58 14.89
C VAL A 54 -10.51 -3.73 13.89
N LEU A 55 -9.64 -4.75 13.95
CA LEU A 55 -9.76 -5.95 13.10
C LEU A 55 -10.83 -6.92 13.61
N SER A 56 -11.31 -6.75 14.84
CA SER A 56 -12.48 -7.46 15.31
C SER A 56 -13.70 -6.93 14.57
N GLU A 57 -14.56 -7.82 14.09
CA GLU A 57 -15.74 -7.46 13.31
C GLU A 57 -16.86 -6.85 14.20
N SER A 58 -16.47 -6.12 15.25
CA SER A 58 -17.31 -5.55 16.31
C SER A 58 -17.08 -4.04 16.43
N ILE A 59 -18.16 -3.27 16.27
CA ILE A 59 -18.15 -1.80 16.40
C ILE A 59 -17.76 -1.38 17.84
N VAL A 60 -18.18 -2.14 18.85
CA VAL A 60 -17.89 -1.84 20.26
C VAL A 60 -16.39 -1.94 20.54
N GLU A 61 -15.75 -2.98 20.03
CA GLU A 61 -14.32 -3.19 20.18
C GLU A 61 -13.51 -2.18 19.36
N ALA A 62 -14.00 -1.78 18.18
CA ALA A 62 -13.42 -0.66 17.43
C ALA A 62 -13.48 0.65 18.23
N MET A 63 -14.59 0.97 18.90
CA MET A 63 -14.69 2.17 19.77
C MET A 63 -13.71 2.14 20.94
N LYS A 64 -13.59 1.00 21.64
CA LYS A 64 -12.59 0.83 22.71
C LYS A 64 -11.17 1.02 22.19
N SER A 65 -10.90 0.54 20.97
CA SER A 65 -9.61 0.68 20.29
C SER A 65 -9.25 2.14 20.03
N PHE A 66 -10.20 2.97 19.60
CA PHE A 66 -9.98 4.41 19.45
C PHE A 66 -9.61 5.09 20.78
N TYR A 67 -10.22 4.69 21.89
CA TYR A 67 -9.87 5.21 23.21
C TYR A 67 -8.45 4.80 23.64
N LYS A 68 -8.06 3.53 23.42
CA LYS A 68 -6.68 3.05 23.67
C LYS A 68 -5.67 3.82 22.82
N MET A 69 -5.95 4.00 21.53
CA MET A 69 -5.11 4.80 20.63
C MET A 69 -4.96 6.24 21.12
N ARG A 70 -5.99 6.81 21.76
CA ARG A 70 -5.94 8.14 22.37
C ARG A 70 -4.98 8.25 23.53
N ASN A 71 -5.05 7.29 24.43
CA ASN A 71 -4.17 7.27 25.58
C ASN A 71 -2.73 7.03 25.15
N ALA A 72 -2.50 6.09 24.24
CA ALA A 72 -1.19 5.83 23.66
C ALA A 72 -0.59 7.09 23.00
N PHE A 73 -1.36 7.82 22.18
CA PHE A 73 -0.89 9.06 21.54
C PHE A 73 -0.41 10.10 22.56
N LYS A 74 -1.19 10.34 23.64
CA LYS A 74 -0.81 11.31 24.68
C LYS A 74 0.46 10.87 25.42
N THR A 75 0.59 9.58 25.72
CA THR A 75 1.80 9.03 26.32
C THR A 75 3.00 9.23 25.39
N LEU A 76 2.85 8.90 24.10
CA LEU A 76 3.91 9.02 23.10
C LEU A 76 4.30 10.47 22.80
N GLU A 77 3.36 11.41 22.83
CA GLU A 77 3.66 12.85 22.75
C GLU A 77 4.54 13.29 23.92
N GLY A 78 4.25 12.81 25.14
CA GLY A 78 5.09 13.04 26.32
C GLY A 78 6.48 12.43 26.20
N VAL A 79 6.57 11.17 25.74
CA VAL A 79 7.85 10.49 25.47
C VAL A 79 8.67 11.25 24.43
N ASN A 80 8.06 11.64 23.30
CA ASN A 80 8.74 12.40 22.26
C ASN A 80 9.24 13.75 22.78
N ARG A 81 8.48 14.44 23.64
CA ARG A 81 8.95 15.68 24.27
C ARG A 81 10.20 15.45 25.10
N SER A 82 10.23 14.38 25.91
CA SER A 82 11.43 14.02 26.67
C SER A 82 12.62 13.66 25.77
N ILE A 83 12.37 12.99 24.64
CA ILE A 83 13.39 12.71 23.61
C ILE A 83 14.01 14.01 23.09
N GLU A 84 13.19 14.97 22.65
CA GLU A 84 13.67 16.26 22.14
C GLU A 84 14.48 17.03 23.19
N GLU A 85 13.98 17.09 24.44
CA GLU A 85 14.67 17.77 25.54
C GLU A 85 16.04 17.16 25.87
N VAL A 86 16.12 15.82 25.92
CA VAL A 86 17.37 15.12 26.21
C VAL A 86 18.36 15.28 25.05
N LYS A 87 17.91 15.19 23.79
CA LYS A 87 18.77 15.44 22.62
C LYS A 87 19.30 16.86 22.58
N ALA A 88 18.46 17.86 22.83
CA ALA A 88 18.88 19.26 22.90
C ALA A 88 19.97 19.46 23.98
N LYS A 89 19.82 18.84 25.15
CA LYS A 89 20.84 18.85 26.22
C LYS A 89 22.14 18.17 25.78
N ARG A 90 22.07 17.00 25.11
CA ARG A 90 23.26 16.30 24.59
C ARG A 90 23.99 17.13 23.54
N LEU A 91 23.27 17.77 22.62
CA LEU A 91 23.84 18.67 21.61
C LEU A 91 24.50 19.90 22.22
N ALA A 92 23.86 20.53 23.21
CA ALA A 92 24.44 21.67 23.93
C ALA A 92 25.72 21.29 24.69
N ALA A 93 25.72 20.12 25.36
CA ALA A 93 26.90 19.60 26.04
C ALA A 93 28.06 19.32 25.06
N ALA A 94 27.78 18.70 23.90
CA ALA A 94 28.78 18.44 22.87
C ALA A 94 29.36 19.74 22.29
N ALA A 95 28.53 20.76 22.06
CA ALA A 95 28.99 22.08 21.59
C ALA A 95 29.89 22.78 22.63
N SER A 96 29.60 22.63 23.93
CA SER A 96 30.47 23.16 24.99
C SER A 96 31.79 22.40 25.13
N ALA A 97 31.80 21.08 24.89
CA ALA A 97 33.00 20.25 24.98
C ALA A 97 33.97 20.49 23.80
N GLY A 98 33.45 20.74 22.59
CA GLY A 98 34.24 21.05 21.40
C GLY A 98 34.97 22.39 21.41
N SER A 99 34.72 23.26 22.42
CA SER A 99 35.40 24.54 22.58
C SER A 99 36.64 24.48 23.49
N SER A 100 36.97 23.31 24.05
CA SER A 100 38.15 23.14 24.89
C SER A 100 39.30 22.57 24.05
N THR A 101 40.30 23.41 23.73
CA THR A 101 41.61 22.95 23.27
C THR A 101 42.24 22.09 24.37
N VAL A 102 42.35 20.78 24.13
CA VAL A 102 43.08 19.87 25.02
C VAL A 102 44.29 19.32 24.26
N THR A 103 45.45 19.67 24.79
CA THR A 103 46.77 19.10 24.50
C THR A 103 46.79 17.61 24.81
N PHE A 104 47.36 16.84 23.88
CA PHE A 104 47.54 15.40 23.95
C PHE A 104 48.55 15.02 25.06
N GLU A 105 48.16 14.14 25.97
CA GLU A 105 49.09 13.22 26.62
C GLU A 105 48.51 11.80 26.59
N THR A 106 49.37 10.88 26.18
CA THR A 106 49.09 9.50 25.80
C THR A 106 49.31 8.57 27.00
N THR A 107 48.32 7.81 27.45
CA THR A 107 48.56 6.51 28.13
C THR A 107 47.33 5.59 28.10
N GLY A 108 47.51 4.36 27.62
CA GLY A 108 47.09 3.14 28.32
C GLY A 108 45.67 2.58 28.14
N SER A 109 45.57 1.54 27.31
CA SER A 109 44.51 0.52 27.13
C SER A 109 43.87 -0.05 28.41
N VAL A 110 42.54 -0.32 28.38
CA VAL A 110 41.90 -1.61 28.76
C VAL A 110 40.57 -1.76 28.01
N GLY A 111 40.34 -2.95 27.43
CA GLY A 111 39.20 -3.26 26.55
C GLY A 111 37.84 -3.50 27.22
N GLY A 112 36.80 -3.22 26.44
CA GLY A 112 35.42 -3.68 26.61
C GLY A 112 34.84 -3.89 25.21
N GLU A 113 34.11 -5.00 25.01
CA GLU A 113 33.54 -5.38 23.72
C GLU A 113 32.57 -4.30 23.19
N GLU A 114 33.02 -3.56 22.18
CA GLU A 114 32.20 -2.64 21.38
C GLU A 114 31.24 -3.44 20.49
N ARG A 115 29.93 -3.34 20.77
CA ARG A 115 28.90 -3.66 19.77
C ARG A 115 28.72 -2.45 18.87
N GLY A 116 29.51 -2.36 17.79
CA GLY A 116 29.35 -1.31 16.77
C GLY A 116 27.99 -1.40 16.08
N LEU A 117 27.28 -0.27 15.97
CA LEU A 117 25.99 -0.16 15.28
C LEU A 117 26.23 0.21 13.81
N LEU A 118 25.95 -0.70 12.89
CA LEU A 118 25.99 -0.40 11.45
C LEU A 118 24.99 0.72 11.10
N ALA A 119 25.44 1.98 11.02
CA ALA A 119 24.63 3.10 10.57
C ALA A 119 24.37 3.00 9.05
N VAL A 120 23.19 3.45 8.62
CA VAL A 120 22.87 3.58 7.18
C VAL A 120 23.55 4.85 6.64
N PRO A 121 24.49 4.75 5.67
CA PRO A 121 25.06 5.93 5.04
C PRO A 121 23.95 6.74 4.34
N GLY A 122 23.82 8.03 4.66
CA GLY A 122 22.89 8.95 3.98
C GLY A 122 21.48 9.08 4.56
N ALA A 123 21.21 8.60 5.78
CA ALA A 123 19.89 8.77 6.42
C ALA A 123 19.55 10.24 6.75
N HIS A 124 20.50 11.17 6.69
CA HIS A 124 20.27 12.60 6.82
C HIS A 124 20.77 13.34 5.57
N GLY A 125 19.85 13.96 4.85
CA GLY A 125 20.17 14.85 3.73
C GLY A 125 20.88 16.11 4.24
N GLY A 126 22.20 16.04 4.33
CA GLY A 126 23.07 17.16 4.66
C GLY A 126 24.49 16.82 4.26
N ALA A 127 25.06 17.63 3.37
CA ALA A 127 26.42 17.47 2.88
C ALA A 127 27.45 17.57 4.03
N GLY A 128 28.43 16.65 4.01
CA GLY A 128 29.75 16.82 4.65
C GLY A 128 29.79 16.62 6.17
N GLY A 129 30.24 15.44 6.60
CA GLY A 129 30.76 15.18 7.94
C GLY A 129 30.53 13.73 8.37
N ASP A 130 31.61 12.99 8.64
CA ASP A 130 31.58 11.73 9.38
C ASP A 130 30.83 11.92 10.70
N LYS A 131 29.51 11.67 10.71
CA LYS A 131 28.72 11.71 11.93
C LYS A 131 28.82 10.33 12.58
N LYS A 132 29.62 10.28 13.65
CA LYS A 132 29.69 9.15 14.59
C LYS A 132 28.28 8.72 15.02
N GLU A 133 28.12 7.41 15.23
CA GLU A 133 26.91 6.77 15.75
C GLU A 133 26.33 7.56 16.94
N PRO A 134 24.99 7.62 17.10
CA PRO A 134 24.41 8.13 18.35
C PRO A 134 24.85 7.20 19.49
N GLU A 135 25.85 7.65 20.25
CA GLU A 135 26.37 6.91 21.39
C GLU A 135 25.32 6.98 22.52
N PHE A 136 24.52 5.93 22.65
CA PHE A 136 23.56 5.81 23.74
C PHE A 136 24.28 5.48 25.04
N LYS A 137 23.91 6.17 26.12
CA LYS A 137 24.50 5.89 27.44
C LYS A 137 24.18 4.48 27.96
N ASN A 138 23.06 3.90 27.53
CA ASN A 138 22.61 2.57 27.91
C ASN A 138 21.53 2.06 26.92
N ALA A 139 21.21 0.77 26.97
CA ALA A 139 20.19 0.14 26.11
C ALA A 139 18.75 0.63 26.38
N VAL A 140 18.46 1.19 27.55
CA VAL A 140 17.14 1.74 27.88
C VAL A 140 16.91 3.06 27.14
N ASP A 141 17.93 3.91 27.04
CA ASP A 141 17.91 5.12 26.22
C ASP A 141 17.64 4.77 24.75
N GLU A 142 18.35 3.77 24.20
CA GLU A 142 18.13 3.28 22.84
C GLU A 142 16.69 2.75 22.63
N TYR A 143 16.18 1.97 23.58
CA TYR A 143 14.79 1.48 23.55
C TYR A 143 13.77 2.62 23.53
N ILE A 144 13.95 3.62 24.42
CA ILE A 144 13.07 4.78 24.53
C ILE A 144 13.08 5.59 23.23
N GLU A 145 14.26 5.91 22.70
CA GLU A 145 14.36 6.74 21.49
C GLU A 145 13.85 6.00 20.25
N SER A 146 14.28 4.75 20.04
CA SER A 146 13.86 3.96 18.88
C SER A 146 12.36 3.67 18.88
N GLY A 147 11.79 3.23 20.01
CA GLY A 147 10.38 2.90 20.12
C GLY A 147 9.48 4.13 20.21
N GLY A 148 9.91 5.17 20.93
CA GLY A 148 9.19 6.45 21.00
C GLY A 148 9.05 7.09 19.62
N ASN A 149 10.15 7.17 18.86
CA ASN A 149 10.14 7.67 17.49
C ASN A 149 9.30 6.79 16.55
N LEU A 150 9.42 5.46 16.65
CA LEU A 150 8.62 4.53 15.84
C LEU A 150 7.13 4.78 16.07
N CYS A 151 6.66 4.61 17.31
CA CYS A 151 5.23 4.63 17.62
C CYS A 151 4.61 6.00 17.43
N TYR A 152 5.30 7.07 17.84
CA TYR A 152 4.81 8.42 17.61
C TYR A 152 4.83 8.79 16.12
N GLY A 153 5.89 8.40 15.41
CA GLY A 153 6.04 8.60 13.98
C GLY A 153 4.92 7.95 13.16
N ILE A 154 4.60 6.69 13.46
CA ILE A 154 3.46 5.97 12.85
C ILE A 154 2.15 6.72 13.04
N LEU A 155 1.86 7.15 14.27
CA LEU A 155 0.60 7.83 14.59
C LEU A 155 0.49 9.17 13.85
N LEU A 156 1.54 9.98 13.89
CA LEU A 156 1.56 11.26 13.18
C LEU A 156 1.41 11.08 11.66
N LEU A 157 2.10 10.08 11.10
CA LEU A 157 2.02 9.75 9.68
C LEU A 157 0.61 9.33 9.28
N PHE A 158 0.05 8.29 9.92
CA PHE A 158 -1.26 7.77 9.55
C PHE A 158 -2.37 8.79 9.77
N ILE A 159 -2.35 9.54 10.88
CA ILE A 159 -3.35 10.59 11.13
C ILE A 159 -3.21 11.72 10.10
N GLY A 160 -1.98 12.05 9.70
CA GLY A 160 -1.70 13.05 8.67
C GLY A 160 -2.14 12.63 7.26
N MET A 161 -2.36 11.34 7.02
CA MET A 161 -2.84 10.81 5.74
C MET A 161 -4.36 10.71 5.65
N ILE A 162 -5.09 10.93 6.74
CA ILE A 162 -6.55 10.80 6.74
C ILE A 162 -7.16 12.02 6.04
N PRO A 163 -7.97 11.81 4.97
CA PRO A 163 -8.63 12.89 4.27
C PRO A 163 -9.41 13.83 5.20
N PRO A 164 -9.42 15.16 4.94
CA PRO A 164 -10.10 16.15 5.78
C PRO A 164 -11.60 15.87 6.01
N ALA A 165 -12.26 15.17 5.08
CA ALA A 165 -13.65 14.75 5.23
C ALA A 165 -13.86 13.77 6.42
N MET A 166 -12.85 12.95 6.73
CA MET A 166 -12.85 11.96 7.81
C MET A 166 -12.12 12.45 9.09
N SER A 167 -11.35 13.54 9.00
CA SER A 167 -10.55 14.05 10.13
C SER A 167 -11.39 14.60 11.30
N ARG A 168 -12.65 15.00 11.05
CA ARG A 168 -13.57 15.53 12.08
C ARG A 168 -13.78 14.59 13.26
N LEU A 169 -13.80 13.27 13.05
CA LEU A 169 -13.97 12.30 14.13
C LEU A 169 -12.73 12.20 15.02
N LEU A 170 -11.54 12.39 14.44
CA LEU A 170 -10.26 12.29 15.12
C LEU A 170 -9.85 13.60 15.80
N SER A 171 -10.21 14.75 15.22
CA SER A 171 -9.98 16.06 15.84
C SER A 171 -10.81 16.23 17.12
N ILE A 172 -12.04 15.70 17.17
CA ILE A 172 -12.87 15.64 18.39
C ILE A 172 -12.18 14.84 19.51
N LEU A 173 -11.34 13.85 19.15
CA LEU A 173 -10.57 13.05 20.10
C LEU A 173 -9.24 13.69 20.51
N GLY A 174 -8.87 14.82 19.91
CA GLY A 174 -7.67 15.61 20.23
C GLY A 174 -6.40 15.19 19.48
N PHE A 175 -6.53 14.44 18.38
CA PHE A 175 -5.39 14.05 17.55
C PHE A 175 -5.14 15.03 16.42
N HIS A 176 -3.88 15.36 16.20
CA HIS A 176 -3.44 16.08 15.01
C HIS A 176 -2.32 15.30 14.35
N GLY A 177 -2.46 15.03 13.06
CA GLY A 177 -1.43 14.40 12.27
C GLY A 177 -0.38 15.43 11.83
N ASP A 178 0.86 14.99 11.71
CA ASP A 178 1.94 15.76 11.11
C ASP A 178 2.81 14.81 10.30
N ARG A 179 2.55 14.78 9.00
CA ARG A 179 3.21 13.84 8.08
C ARG A 179 4.72 14.04 8.05
N LYS A 180 5.20 15.29 8.07
CA LYS A 180 6.64 15.59 8.00
C LYS A 180 7.33 15.10 9.27
N LYS A 181 6.83 15.53 10.43
CA LYS A 181 7.37 15.10 11.72
C LYS A 181 7.28 13.58 11.90
N GLY A 182 6.18 12.97 11.45
CA GLY A 182 6.00 11.52 11.47
C GLY A 182 7.10 10.78 10.70
N LEU A 183 7.42 11.25 9.49
CA LEU A 183 8.50 10.69 8.68
C LEU A 183 9.88 10.94 9.31
N ASP A 184 10.13 12.12 9.87
CA ASP A 184 11.41 12.43 10.53
C ASP A 184 11.67 11.48 11.71
N CYS A 185 10.67 11.27 12.58
CA CYS A 185 10.75 10.28 13.66
C CYS A 185 11.02 8.87 13.13
N LEU A 186 10.28 8.42 12.11
CA LEU A 186 10.46 7.10 11.52
C LEU A 186 11.86 6.90 10.94
N TRP A 187 12.39 7.90 10.22
CA TRP A 187 13.73 7.84 9.66
C TRP A 187 14.81 7.78 10.71
N GLU A 188 14.62 8.48 11.83
CA GLU A 188 15.54 8.40 12.95
C GLU A 188 15.53 7.03 13.60
N SER A 189 14.34 6.48 13.90
CA SER A 189 14.20 5.12 14.43
C SER A 189 14.82 4.09 13.48
N ALA A 190 14.55 4.20 12.18
CA ALA A 190 15.10 3.32 11.16
C ALA A 190 16.64 3.35 11.10
N GLY A 191 17.26 4.49 11.38
CA GLY A 191 18.72 4.63 11.45
C GLY A 191 19.38 3.91 12.63
N MET A 192 18.62 3.57 13.68
CA MET A 192 19.14 2.86 14.87
C MET A 192 19.31 1.35 14.64
N MET A 193 18.74 0.82 13.55
CA MET A 193 19.01 -0.55 13.08
C MET A 193 18.65 -1.68 14.06
N ASN A 194 17.85 -1.42 15.09
CA ASN A 194 17.33 -2.42 16.03
C ASN A 194 15.94 -2.92 15.59
N SER A 195 15.19 -3.61 16.47
CA SER A 195 13.86 -4.15 16.15
C SER A 195 12.84 -3.05 15.82
N HIS A 196 12.86 -1.93 16.57
CA HIS A 196 12.00 -0.79 16.26
C HIS A 196 12.41 -0.13 14.95
N GLY A 197 13.72 0.01 14.72
CA GLY A 197 14.25 0.52 13.47
C GLY A 197 13.82 -0.33 12.27
N ALA A 198 13.86 -1.66 12.40
CA ALA A 198 13.41 -2.57 11.34
C ALA A 198 11.93 -2.35 11.00
N LEU A 199 11.08 -2.20 12.01
CA LEU A 199 9.67 -1.87 11.79
C LEU A 199 9.49 -0.49 11.14
N ALA A 200 10.22 0.52 11.62
CA ALA A 200 10.19 1.87 11.06
C ALA A 200 10.62 1.86 9.59
N ALA A 201 11.65 1.10 9.25
CA ALA A 201 12.14 0.95 7.89
C ALA A 201 11.10 0.30 6.97
N ILE A 202 10.44 -0.78 7.41
CA ILE A 202 9.33 -1.39 6.64
C ILE A 202 8.20 -0.38 6.43
N ILE A 203 7.81 0.36 7.46
CA ILE A 203 6.75 1.39 7.37
C ILE A 203 7.13 2.48 6.37
N LEU A 204 8.37 2.96 6.40
CA LEU A 204 8.87 3.94 5.44
C LEU A 204 8.83 3.39 4.01
N LEU A 205 9.36 2.19 3.78
CA LEU A 205 9.38 1.56 2.46
C LEU A 205 7.97 1.34 1.91
N VAL A 206 7.04 0.85 2.74
CA VAL A 206 5.63 0.68 2.38
C VAL A 206 4.95 2.02 2.11
N TYR A 207 5.21 3.04 2.94
CA TYR A 207 4.66 4.39 2.74
C TYR A 207 5.12 4.97 1.40
N TYR A 208 6.41 4.90 1.11
CA TYR A 208 6.95 5.43 -0.15
C TYR A 208 6.49 4.61 -1.36
N GLN A 209 6.38 3.29 -1.24
CA GLN A 209 5.72 2.45 -2.24
C GLN A 209 4.27 2.89 -2.46
N MET A 210 3.51 3.20 -1.40
CA MET A 210 2.14 3.71 -1.49
C MET A 210 2.08 5.08 -2.21
N LEU A 211 3.08 5.94 -2.03
CA LEU A 211 3.19 7.16 -2.83
C LEU A 211 3.41 6.84 -4.31
N HIS A 212 4.22 5.84 -4.66
CA HIS A 212 4.33 5.40 -6.06
C HIS A 212 3.02 4.85 -6.64
N PHE A 213 2.09 4.38 -5.80
CA PHE A 213 0.73 4.05 -6.24
C PHE A 213 -0.10 5.30 -6.62
N CYS A 214 0.30 6.49 -6.18
CA CYS A 214 -0.30 7.76 -6.57
C CYS A 214 0.44 8.32 -7.80
N ASP A 215 -0.27 8.66 -8.88
CA ASP A 215 0.39 9.16 -10.09
C ASP A 215 0.88 10.62 -9.96
N ILE A 216 0.24 11.41 -9.09
CA ILE A 216 0.54 12.81 -8.80
C ILE A 216 1.20 12.87 -7.42
N VAL A 217 2.53 13.00 -7.41
CA VAL A 217 3.36 13.02 -6.20
C VAL A 217 4.43 14.10 -6.29
N GLU A 218 4.83 14.64 -5.14
CA GLU A 218 6.01 15.48 -5.02
C GLU A 218 7.27 14.61 -5.18
N THR A 219 8.12 15.00 -6.12
CA THR A 219 9.36 14.26 -6.46
C THR A 219 10.61 15.02 -6.05
N ASP A 220 10.49 16.31 -5.76
CA ASP A 220 11.60 17.16 -5.33
C ASP A 220 11.94 16.91 -3.85
N PRO A 221 13.11 16.34 -3.52
CA PRO A 221 13.51 16.12 -2.14
C PRO A 221 13.55 17.40 -1.29
N ALA A 222 13.84 18.55 -1.90
CA ALA A 222 13.84 19.85 -1.20
C ALA A 222 12.43 20.28 -0.75
N LYS A 223 11.39 19.72 -1.36
CA LYS A 223 9.97 19.97 -1.04
C LYS A 223 9.33 18.81 -0.28
N GLY A 224 10.13 17.88 0.23
CA GLY A 224 9.65 16.69 0.94
C GLY A 224 9.27 15.52 0.02
N GLY A 225 9.65 15.59 -1.26
CA GLY A 225 9.58 14.49 -2.20
C GLY A 225 10.52 13.35 -1.82
N VAL A 226 10.16 12.14 -2.23
CA VAL A 226 10.88 10.92 -1.84
C VAL A 226 12.22 10.82 -2.57
N SER A 227 13.33 10.64 -1.83
CA SER A 227 14.56 10.16 -2.45
C SER A 227 14.51 8.64 -2.60
N ARG A 228 14.41 8.19 -3.85
CA ARG A 228 14.50 6.76 -4.20
C ARG A 228 15.81 6.14 -3.73
N GLU A 229 16.91 6.87 -3.87
CA GLU A 229 18.23 6.45 -3.41
C GLU A 229 18.23 6.22 -1.89
N ARG A 230 17.60 7.12 -1.11
CA ARG A 230 17.51 6.97 0.35
C ARG A 230 16.78 5.69 0.75
N CYS A 231 15.71 5.33 0.02
CA CYS A 231 14.98 4.07 0.25
C CYS A 231 15.85 2.85 -0.13
N GLN A 232 16.57 2.90 -1.25
CA GLN A 232 17.47 1.83 -1.69
C GLN A 232 18.63 1.61 -0.70
N ASN A 233 19.21 2.68 -0.17
CA ASN A 233 20.28 2.61 0.84
C ASN A 233 19.75 2.00 2.15
N LEU A 234 18.56 2.43 2.59
CA LEU A 234 17.89 1.86 3.76
C LEU A 234 17.66 0.36 3.59
N LEU A 235 17.07 -0.06 2.47
CA LEU A 235 16.81 -1.47 2.20
C LEU A 235 18.11 -2.27 2.14
N SER A 236 19.14 -1.75 1.47
CA SER A 236 20.44 -2.42 1.34
C SER A 236 21.09 -2.64 2.71
N ALA A 237 21.02 -1.67 3.61
CA ALA A 237 21.55 -1.80 4.96
C ALA A 237 20.81 -2.88 5.77
N TYR A 238 19.47 -2.90 5.73
CA TYR A 238 18.69 -3.92 6.43
C TYR A 238 18.83 -5.32 5.84
N LYS A 239 18.99 -5.44 4.52
CA LYS A 239 19.33 -6.70 3.86
C LYS A 239 20.69 -7.24 4.32
N GLY A 240 21.69 -6.37 4.44
CA GLY A 240 23.02 -6.75 4.94
C GLY A 240 23.00 -7.19 6.40
N LYS A 241 22.18 -6.54 7.24
CA LYS A 241 22.05 -6.91 8.66
C LYS A 241 21.23 -8.19 8.89
N TYR A 242 20.16 -8.38 8.12
CA TYR A 242 19.23 -9.50 8.25
C TYR A 242 19.13 -10.26 6.94
N GLU A 243 20.23 -10.91 6.56
CA GLU A 243 20.32 -11.69 5.33
C GLU A 243 19.19 -12.73 5.24
N ASN A 244 18.66 -12.93 4.03
CA ASN A 244 17.60 -13.91 3.74
C ASN A 244 16.27 -13.70 4.48
N SER A 245 16.05 -12.55 5.15
CA SER A 245 14.75 -12.21 5.71
C SER A 245 13.71 -12.06 4.59
N PRO A 246 12.60 -12.82 4.60
CA PRO A 246 11.57 -12.72 3.56
C PRO A 246 10.93 -11.33 3.47
N MET A 247 10.91 -10.57 4.56
CA MET A 247 10.39 -9.19 4.56
C MET A 247 11.26 -8.26 3.71
N TRP A 248 12.59 -8.37 3.80
CA TRP A 248 13.48 -7.52 3.00
C TRP A 248 13.53 -7.96 1.54
N ILE A 249 13.40 -9.27 1.28
CA ILE A 249 13.24 -9.80 -0.08
C ILE A 249 11.94 -9.29 -0.72
N LEU A 250 10.85 -9.26 0.05
CA LEU A 250 9.57 -8.69 -0.41
C LEU A 250 9.70 -7.22 -0.79
N GLU A 251 10.34 -6.41 0.05
CA GLU A 251 10.55 -4.99 -0.25
C GLU A 251 11.48 -4.78 -1.46
N GLU A 252 12.49 -5.63 -1.65
CA GLU A 252 13.33 -5.62 -2.86
C GLU A 252 12.53 -5.97 -4.12
N ALA A 253 11.67 -6.99 -4.05
CA ALA A 253 10.80 -7.36 -5.16
C ALA A 253 9.87 -6.20 -5.53
N ARG A 254 9.30 -5.50 -4.54
CA ARG A 254 8.50 -4.28 -4.76
C ARG A 254 9.30 -3.18 -5.44
N MET A 255 10.52 -2.91 -5.00
CA MET A 255 11.41 -1.94 -5.67
C MET A 255 11.71 -2.32 -7.13
N CYS A 256 11.89 -3.61 -7.45
CA CYS A 256 12.08 -4.07 -8.83
C CYS A 256 10.85 -3.75 -9.70
N THR A 257 9.64 -3.86 -9.16
CA THR A 257 8.43 -3.51 -9.93
C THR A 257 8.32 -2.00 -10.20
N GLN A 258 8.89 -1.15 -9.34
CA GLN A 258 8.96 0.30 -9.60
C GLN A 258 9.90 0.64 -10.78
N THR A 259 10.87 -0.23 -11.10
CA THR A 259 11.73 -0.14 -12.29
C THR A 259 11.24 -0.95 -13.47
N LYS A 260 10.03 -1.51 -13.40
CA LYS A 260 9.47 -2.38 -14.42
C LYS A 260 10.26 -3.69 -14.61
N GLU A 261 11.06 -4.11 -13.63
CA GLU A 261 11.77 -5.40 -13.60
C GLU A 261 10.88 -6.50 -12.99
N VAL A 262 9.70 -6.76 -13.57
CA VAL A 262 8.67 -7.65 -12.99
C VAL A 262 9.15 -9.10 -12.86
N GLU A 263 9.87 -9.61 -13.84
CA GLU A 263 10.40 -10.98 -13.83
C GLU A 263 11.44 -11.18 -12.72
N LYS A 264 12.27 -10.15 -12.46
CA LYS A 264 13.21 -10.17 -11.35
C LYS A 264 12.46 -10.18 -10.02
N ALA A 265 11.41 -9.38 -9.88
CA ALA A 265 10.55 -9.40 -8.70
C ALA A 265 9.94 -10.79 -8.46
N ILE A 266 9.48 -11.48 -9.51
CA ILE A 266 8.95 -12.84 -9.41
C ILE A 266 10.02 -13.83 -8.94
N ARG A 267 11.23 -13.78 -9.51
CA ARG A 267 12.35 -14.64 -9.10
C ARG A 267 12.75 -14.42 -7.65
N LEU A 268 12.78 -13.18 -7.18
CA LEU A 268 13.06 -12.86 -5.78
C LEU A 268 12.04 -13.49 -4.81
N LEU A 269 10.78 -13.58 -5.22
CA LEU A 269 9.69 -14.15 -4.44
C LEU A 269 9.56 -15.68 -4.57
N GLU A 270 10.52 -16.33 -5.24
CA GLU A 270 10.65 -17.78 -5.29
C GLU A 270 11.56 -18.27 -4.17
N PHE A 271 10.99 -18.42 -2.97
CA PHE A 271 11.72 -18.91 -1.82
C PHE A 271 12.04 -20.39 -1.95
N GLU A 272 13.32 -20.76 -1.84
CA GLU A 272 13.74 -22.16 -1.69
C GLU A 272 13.23 -22.75 -0.37
N ARG A 273 13.24 -21.94 0.70
CA ARG A 273 12.69 -22.28 2.01
C ARG A 273 11.56 -21.33 2.36
N LYS A 274 10.37 -21.89 2.59
CA LYS A 274 9.18 -21.12 2.98
C LYS A 274 9.43 -20.27 4.24
N PRO A 275 8.90 -19.03 4.30
CA PRO A 275 8.91 -18.23 5.53
C PRO A 275 8.33 -18.99 6.71
N GLN A 276 8.89 -18.80 7.91
CA GLN A 276 8.41 -19.49 9.11
C GLN A 276 6.98 -19.06 9.50
N MET A 277 6.65 -17.78 9.29
CA MET A 277 5.33 -17.23 9.55
C MET A 277 4.47 -17.30 8.27
N LYS A 278 3.34 -18.02 8.36
CA LYS A 278 2.37 -18.13 7.25
C LYS A 278 1.87 -16.77 6.76
N GLN A 279 1.78 -15.77 7.64
CA GLN A 279 1.37 -14.41 7.28
C GLN A 279 2.39 -13.73 6.37
N ILE A 280 3.68 -13.98 6.60
CA ILE A 280 4.77 -13.47 5.76
C ILE A 280 4.80 -14.23 4.42
N GLU A 281 4.58 -15.55 4.44
CA GLU A 281 4.41 -16.34 3.21
C GLU A 281 3.23 -15.79 2.37
N ALA A 282 2.08 -15.55 3.00
CA ALA A 282 0.89 -15.06 2.33
C ALA A 282 1.10 -13.73 1.60
N ILE A 283 1.76 -12.75 2.23
CA ILE A 283 2.00 -11.45 1.59
C ILE A 283 3.00 -11.57 0.44
N CYS A 284 4.00 -12.46 0.54
CA CYS A 284 4.95 -12.67 -0.55
C CYS A 284 4.32 -13.40 -1.74
N VAL A 285 3.50 -14.42 -1.49
CA VAL A 285 2.74 -15.13 -2.52
C VAL A 285 1.74 -14.18 -3.19
N PHE A 286 1.12 -13.27 -2.43
CA PHE A 286 0.22 -12.26 -2.97
C PHE A 286 0.93 -11.28 -3.90
N GLU A 287 2.10 -10.77 -3.49
CA GLU A 287 2.91 -9.90 -4.35
C GLU A 287 3.37 -10.64 -5.63
N LYS A 288 3.75 -11.92 -5.50
CA LYS A 288 4.10 -12.78 -6.65
C LYS A 288 2.92 -12.96 -7.61
N ALA A 289 1.71 -13.19 -7.09
CA ALA A 289 0.50 -13.35 -7.89
C ALA A 289 0.16 -12.08 -8.68
N LEU A 290 0.26 -10.90 -8.05
CA LEU A 290 0.10 -9.62 -8.73
C LEU A 290 1.13 -9.42 -9.84
N ASN A 291 2.40 -9.78 -9.60
CA ASN A 291 3.44 -9.67 -10.61
C ASN A 291 3.23 -10.65 -11.78
N LEU A 292 2.81 -11.89 -11.51
CA LEU A 292 2.47 -12.85 -12.56
C LEU A 292 1.27 -12.41 -13.41
N MET A 293 0.28 -11.77 -12.78
CA MET A 293 -0.84 -11.13 -13.47
C MET A 293 -0.34 -10.01 -14.39
N CYS A 294 0.55 -9.13 -13.90
CA CYS A 294 1.12 -8.05 -14.71
C CYS A 294 2.08 -8.55 -15.81
N LEU A 295 2.71 -9.71 -15.61
CA LEU A 295 3.54 -10.39 -16.61
C LEU A 295 2.69 -11.11 -17.68
N HIS A 296 1.36 -11.10 -17.57
CA HIS A 296 0.47 -11.87 -18.45
C HIS A 296 0.72 -13.39 -18.40
N SER A 297 1.29 -13.89 -17.30
CA SER A 297 1.52 -15.32 -17.07
C SER A 297 0.26 -15.98 -16.51
N TYR A 298 -0.82 -16.00 -17.31
CA TYR A 298 -2.19 -16.25 -16.85
C TYR A 298 -2.36 -17.53 -16.04
N GLU A 299 -1.84 -18.66 -16.52
CA GLU A 299 -2.01 -19.93 -15.82
C GLU A 299 -1.26 -19.95 -14.48
N LYS A 300 -0.02 -19.46 -14.45
CA LYS A 300 0.77 -19.35 -13.21
C LYS A 300 0.13 -18.36 -12.24
N ALA A 301 -0.37 -17.24 -12.73
CA ALA A 301 -1.09 -16.25 -11.94
C ALA A 301 -2.33 -16.88 -11.29
N ALA A 302 -3.16 -17.58 -12.07
CA ALA A 302 -4.35 -18.26 -11.58
C ALA A 302 -4.00 -19.28 -10.48
N GLN A 303 -3.03 -20.16 -10.73
CA GLN A 303 -2.58 -21.15 -9.74
C GLN A 303 -2.06 -20.50 -8.45
N THR A 304 -1.32 -19.38 -8.58
CA THR A 304 -0.78 -18.66 -7.42
C THR A 304 -1.89 -17.95 -6.62
N PHE A 305 -2.90 -17.37 -7.28
CA PHE A 305 -4.07 -16.83 -6.58
C PHE A 305 -4.90 -17.91 -5.89
N LEU A 306 -5.06 -19.08 -6.51
CA LEU A 306 -5.76 -20.19 -5.87
C LEU A 306 -4.99 -20.72 -4.66
N HIS A 307 -3.66 -20.73 -4.70
CA HIS A 307 -2.86 -21.06 -3.52
C HIS A 307 -3.11 -20.11 -2.34
N LEU A 308 -3.42 -18.83 -2.59
CA LEU A 308 -3.75 -17.88 -1.52
C LEU A 308 -5.04 -18.21 -0.77
N VAL A 309 -6.01 -18.86 -1.44
CA VAL A 309 -7.25 -19.34 -0.82
C VAL A 309 -6.95 -20.36 0.28
N ASP A 310 -5.90 -21.17 0.12
CA ASP A 310 -5.46 -22.14 1.14
C ASP A 310 -4.57 -21.51 2.21
N LEU A 311 -3.90 -20.40 1.88
CA LEU A 311 -2.86 -19.79 2.71
C LEU A 311 -3.38 -18.71 3.66
N ASN A 312 -4.46 -18.01 3.28
CA ASN A 312 -5.12 -17.01 4.09
C ASN A 312 -6.62 -16.93 3.77
N SER A 313 -7.36 -16.10 4.52
CA SER A 313 -8.82 -15.91 4.36
C SER A 313 -9.19 -14.44 4.15
N TRP A 314 -8.37 -13.68 3.41
CA TRP A 314 -8.56 -12.23 3.26
C TRP A 314 -9.65 -11.88 2.25
N SER A 315 -9.61 -12.45 1.03
CA SER A 315 -10.67 -12.28 0.04
C SER A 315 -10.66 -13.41 -1.01
N ASP A 316 -11.12 -14.60 -0.62
CA ASP A 316 -11.21 -15.76 -1.51
C ASP A 316 -12.05 -15.48 -2.76
N ALA A 317 -13.10 -14.65 -2.62
CA ALA A 317 -13.94 -14.23 -3.73
C ALA A 317 -13.13 -13.49 -4.79
N MET A 318 -12.28 -12.53 -4.38
CA MET A 318 -11.38 -11.82 -5.28
C MET A 318 -10.34 -12.76 -5.90
N TYR A 319 -9.76 -13.67 -5.12
CA TYR A 319 -8.76 -14.62 -5.63
C TYR A 319 -9.36 -15.55 -6.70
N CYS A 320 -10.56 -16.08 -6.46
CA CYS A 320 -11.28 -16.89 -7.44
C CYS A 320 -11.64 -16.08 -8.69
N TYR A 321 -12.08 -14.83 -8.52
CA TYR A 321 -12.40 -13.95 -9.65
C TYR A 321 -11.18 -13.68 -10.53
N ILE A 322 -10.03 -13.28 -9.95
CA ILE A 322 -8.81 -13.01 -10.72
C ILE A 322 -8.32 -14.28 -11.43
N ALA A 323 -8.33 -15.43 -10.74
CA ALA A 323 -7.96 -16.70 -11.35
C ALA A 323 -8.91 -17.11 -12.49
N GLY A 324 -10.22 -16.89 -12.34
CA GLY A 324 -11.21 -17.08 -13.41
C GLY A 324 -10.94 -16.16 -14.61
N SER A 325 -10.64 -14.89 -14.36
CA SER A 325 -10.27 -13.91 -15.38
C SER A 325 -9.01 -14.30 -16.17
N CYS A 326 -7.99 -14.86 -15.51
CA CYS A 326 -6.84 -15.42 -16.20
C CYS A 326 -7.22 -16.55 -17.18
N TYR A 327 -8.16 -17.43 -16.78
CA TYR A 327 -8.64 -18.49 -17.67
C TYR A 327 -9.54 -17.97 -18.80
N VAL A 328 -10.21 -16.82 -18.62
CA VAL A 328 -10.89 -16.12 -19.73
C VAL A 328 -9.87 -15.67 -20.79
N GLU A 329 -8.74 -15.09 -20.39
CA GLU A 329 -7.72 -14.67 -21.37
C GLU A 329 -7.08 -15.85 -22.09
N LEU A 330 -6.87 -16.98 -21.40
CA LEU A 330 -6.42 -18.23 -22.03
C LEU A 330 -7.47 -18.81 -23.00
N TYR A 331 -8.75 -18.76 -22.63
CA TYR A 331 -9.85 -19.12 -23.52
C TYR A 331 -9.82 -18.27 -24.78
N ARG A 332 -9.81 -16.93 -24.64
CA ARG A 332 -9.77 -15.95 -25.73
C ARG A 332 -8.58 -16.14 -26.66
N SER A 333 -7.38 -16.29 -26.10
CA SER A 333 -6.17 -16.53 -26.89
C SER A 333 -6.29 -17.80 -27.71
N SER A 334 -6.80 -18.88 -27.10
CA SER A 334 -6.92 -20.18 -27.78
C SER A 334 -7.97 -20.19 -28.88
N ILE A 335 -9.08 -19.45 -28.76
CA ILE A 335 -10.08 -19.35 -29.83
C ILE A 335 -9.57 -18.48 -30.98
N THR A 336 -8.84 -17.41 -30.69
CA THR A 336 -8.27 -16.52 -31.71
C THR A 336 -7.18 -17.23 -32.51
N GLU A 337 -6.29 -17.97 -31.84
CA GLU A 337 -5.22 -18.74 -32.49
C GLU A 337 -5.76 -19.87 -33.37
N ALA A 338 -6.81 -20.56 -32.93
CA ALA A 338 -7.40 -21.67 -33.66
C ALA A 338 -8.45 -21.24 -34.71
N GLY A 339 -8.84 -19.97 -34.74
CA GLY A 339 -9.96 -19.49 -35.57
C GLY A 339 -11.33 -20.04 -35.14
N GLY A 340 -11.47 -20.48 -33.89
CA GLY A 340 -12.70 -21.11 -33.38
C GLY A 340 -12.50 -21.92 -32.10
N SER A 341 -13.61 -22.48 -31.59
CA SER A 341 -13.58 -23.33 -30.39
C SER A 341 -12.85 -24.65 -30.65
N ASN A 342 -12.03 -25.07 -29.68
CA ASN A 342 -11.30 -26.33 -29.68
C ASN A 342 -11.33 -26.97 -28.28
N GLN A 343 -10.72 -28.14 -28.12
CA GLN A 343 -10.70 -28.84 -26.83
C GLN A 343 -10.07 -27.99 -25.71
N LYS A 344 -8.95 -27.34 -26.00
CA LYS A 344 -8.20 -26.53 -25.03
C LYS A 344 -8.99 -25.29 -24.59
N SER A 345 -9.70 -24.63 -25.52
CA SER A 345 -10.61 -23.52 -25.19
C SER A 345 -11.75 -24.00 -24.28
N GLY A 346 -12.32 -25.18 -24.55
CA GLY A 346 -13.35 -25.79 -23.70
C GLY A 346 -12.87 -26.05 -22.27
N GLU A 347 -11.64 -26.55 -22.11
CA GLU A 347 -11.02 -26.78 -20.79
C GLU A 347 -10.81 -25.47 -20.01
N TRP A 348 -10.35 -24.41 -20.68
CA TRP A 348 -10.19 -23.09 -20.06
C TRP A 348 -11.52 -22.46 -19.68
N ALA A 349 -12.52 -22.54 -20.56
CA ALA A 349 -13.86 -22.04 -20.27
C ALA A 349 -14.46 -22.73 -19.03
N LYS A 350 -14.33 -24.07 -18.93
CA LYS A 350 -14.81 -24.81 -17.77
C LYS A 350 -14.13 -24.36 -16.47
N LYS A 351 -12.79 -24.21 -16.46
CA LYS A 351 -12.05 -23.72 -15.28
C LYS A 351 -12.48 -22.31 -14.88
N ALA A 352 -12.62 -21.40 -15.85
CA ALA A 352 -13.09 -20.04 -15.61
C ALA A 352 -14.49 -20.03 -14.98
N GLU A 353 -15.41 -20.83 -15.52
CA GLU A 353 -16.79 -20.91 -15.04
C GLU A 353 -16.87 -21.45 -13.62
N GLU A 354 -16.17 -22.56 -13.32
CA GLU A 354 -16.10 -23.12 -11.98
C GLU A 354 -15.60 -22.10 -10.94
N LEU A 355 -14.62 -21.27 -11.28
CA LEU A 355 -14.08 -20.26 -10.39
C LEU A 355 -15.00 -19.06 -10.20
N PHE A 356 -15.62 -18.56 -11.27
CA PHE A 356 -16.59 -17.49 -11.16
C PHE A 356 -17.82 -17.90 -10.34
N LEU A 357 -18.29 -19.15 -10.47
CA LEU A 357 -19.37 -19.67 -9.64
C LEU A 357 -18.98 -19.76 -8.15
N LYS A 358 -17.70 -19.92 -7.82
CA LYS A 358 -17.22 -19.89 -6.42
C LYS A 358 -17.28 -18.50 -5.82
N VAL A 359 -17.20 -17.40 -6.58
CA VAL A 359 -17.21 -16.02 -6.06
C VAL A 359 -18.35 -15.81 -5.06
N ALA A 360 -19.58 -16.16 -5.45
CA ALA A 360 -20.77 -16.00 -4.61
C ALA A 360 -20.70 -16.82 -3.30
N THR A 361 -20.01 -17.96 -3.30
CA THR A 361 -19.86 -18.83 -2.13
C THR A 361 -18.87 -18.31 -1.08
N HIS A 362 -18.07 -17.31 -1.44
CA HIS A 362 -17.07 -16.69 -0.56
C HIS A 362 -17.46 -15.28 -0.07
N LEU A 363 -18.56 -14.71 -0.55
CA LEU A 363 -18.99 -13.36 -0.18
C LEU A 363 -19.28 -13.21 1.31
N GLY A 364 -18.79 -12.10 1.89
CA GLY A 364 -19.14 -11.70 3.25
C GLY A 364 -18.58 -12.61 4.35
N LYS A 365 -17.73 -13.58 3.99
CA LYS A 365 -16.91 -14.35 4.94
C LYS A 365 -15.94 -13.45 5.70
N LYS A 366 -15.50 -12.36 5.06
CA LYS A 366 -14.73 -11.29 5.68
C LYS A 366 -15.50 -9.98 5.60
N LYS A 367 -15.56 -9.25 6.72
CA LYS A 367 -16.18 -7.93 6.80
C LYS A 367 -15.19 -6.92 7.37
N PHE A 368 -15.25 -5.69 6.88
CA PHE A 368 -14.55 -4.55 7.47
C PHE A 368 -15.58 -3.62 8.08
N MET A 369 -15.52 -3.38 9.39
CA MET A 369 -16.54 -2.61 10.13
C MET A 369 -17.98 -3.06 9.82
N ALA A 370 -18.20 -4.38 9.80
CA ALA A 370 -19.47 -5.03 9.45
C ALA A 370 -19.98 -4.82 8.00
N ARG A 371 -19.19 -4.22 7.11
CA ARG A 371 -19.49 -4.08 5.67
C ARG A 371 -18.73 -5.11 4.84
N THR A 372 -19.34 -5.58 3.76
CA THR A 372 -18.69 -6.42 2.74
C THR A 372 -17.56 -5.64 2.07
N LEU A 373 -16.49 -6.33 1.69
CA LEU A 373 -15.36 -5.69 1.01
C LEU A 373 -15.80 -5.17 -0.37
N PRO A 374 -15.45 -3.92 -0.76
CA PRO A 374 -15.97 -3.32 -2.00
C PRO A 374 -15.61 -4.11 -3.26
N LEU A 375 -14.39 -4.67 -3.33
CA LEU A 375 -13.98 -5.53 -4.44
C LEU A 375 -14.79 -6.83 -4.53
N GLU A 376 -15.23 -7.40 -3.41
CA GLU A 376 -16.07 -8.60 -3.44
C GLU A 376 -17.45 -8.30 -4.05
N THR A 377 -18.04 -7.17 -3.66
CA THR A 377 -19.29 -6.66 -4.25
C THR A 377 -19.14 -6.45 -5.76
N PHE A 378 -18.05 -5.80 -6.19
CA PHE A 378 -17.74 -5.61 -7.60
C PHE A 378 -17.67 -6.94 -8.36
N THR A 379 -16.90 -7.91 -7.85
CA THR A 379 -16.72 -9.21 -8.52
C THR A 379 -18.01 -10.02 -8.62
N ASP A 380 -18.85 -10.01 -7.58
CA ASP A 380 -20.16 -10.68 -7.59
C ASP A 380 -21.12 -10.03 -8.60
N ARG A 381 -21.16 -8.69 -8.67
CA ARG A 381 -21.96 -7.98 -9.64
C ARG A 381 -21.59 -8.36 -11.08
N LYS A 382 -20.29 -8.37 -11.41
CA LYS A 382 -19.81 -8.76 -12.76
C LYS A 382 -20.20 -10.20 -13.11
N VAL A 383 -20.02 -11.15 -12.19
CA VAL A 383 -20.44 -12.56 -12.41
C VAL A 383 -21.95 -12.65 -12.64
N LYS A 384 -22.77 -11.97 -11.83
CA LYS A 384 -24.25 -11.95 -11.99
C LYS A 384 -24.68 -11.34 -13.32
N LYS A 385 -24.00 -10.28 -13.78
CA LYS A 385 -24.23 -9.66 -15.09
C LYS A 385 -24.01 -10.68 -16.21
N TRP A 386 -22.89 -11.41 -16.20
CA TRP A 386 -22.59 -12.41 -17.23
C TRP A 386 -23.55 -13.60 -17.18
N GLN A 387 -23.94 -14.07 -15.99
CA GLN A 387 -24.95 -15.12 -15.84
C GLN A 387 -26.31 -14.72 -16.45
N LYS A 388 -26.75 -13.48 -16.19
CA LYS A 388 -27.99 -12.94 -16.74
C LYS A 388 -27.90 -12.83 -18.27
N PHE A 389 -26.82 -12.24 -18.78
CA PHE A 389 -26.60 -12.08 -20.22
C PHE A 389 -26.53 -13.43 -20.94
N ALA A 390 -25.81 -14.40 -20.38
CA ALA A 390 -25.69 -15.76 -20.91
C ALA A 390 -27.06 -16.44 -21.05
N LYS A 391 -27.93 -16.30 -20.03
CA LYS A 391 -29.30 -16.81 -20.06
C LYS A 391 -30.14 -16.16 -21.16
N GLU A 392 -30.04 -14.85 -21.32
CA GLU A 392 -30.78 -14.08 -22.35
C GLU A 392 -30.30 -14.41 -23.77
N ARG A 393 -29.00 -14.62 -23.96
CA ARG A 393 -28.38 -14.94 -25.26
C ARG A 393 -28.36 -16.43 -25.58
N LYS A 394 -28.63 -17.30 -24.60
CA LYS A 394 -28.52 -18.77 -24.71
C LYS A 394 -27.09 -19.20 -25.09
N CYS A 395 -26.09 -18.58 -24.47
CA CYS A 395 -24.68 -18.93 -24.60
C CYS A 395 -24.12 -19.39 -23.25
N THR A 396 -22.87 -19.84 -23.24
CA THR A 396 -22.15 -20.15 -22.00
C THR A 396 -21.80 -18.87 -21.22
N MET A 397 -21.56 -18.99 -19.91
CA MET A 397 -21.17 -17.85 -19.10
C MET A 397 -19.85 -17.22 -19.56
N ILE A 398 -18.92 -18.02 -20.09
CA ILE A 398 -17.61 -17.54 -20.55
C ILE A 398 -17.69 -16.83 -21.90
N GLU A 399 -18.56 -17.28 -22.80
CA GLU A 399 -18.88 -16.53 -24.03
C GLU A 399 -19.51 -15.17 -23.70
N ALA A 400 -20.28 -15.07 -22.60
CA ALA A 400 -20.94 -13.83 -22.18
C ALA A 400 -20.00 -12.75 -21.64
N VAL A 401 -18.77 -13.09 -21.25
CA VAL A 401 -17.83 -12.13 -20.62
C VAL A 401 -17.51 -10.97 -21.55
N GLY A 402 -17.61 -9.74 -21.02
CA GLY A 402 -17.44 -8.46 -21.72
C GLY A 402 -15.99 -8.02 -21.92
N VAL A 403 -15.63 -6.80 -21.56
CA VAL A 403 -14.23 -6.35 -21.54
C VAL A 403 -13.40 -7.26 -20.64
N SER A 404 -12.09 -7.38 -20.90
CA SER A 404 -11.19 -8.20 -20.08
C SER A 404 -11.34 -7.89 -18.58
N PRO A 405 -11.89 -8.84 -17.80
CA PRO A 405 -12.01 -8.64 -16.37
C PRO A 405 -10.66 -8.68 -15.67
N LEU A 406 -9.62 -9.21 -16.34
CA LEU A 406 -8.25 -9.19 -15.84
C LEU A 406 -7.63 -7.80 -15.99
N GLU A 407 -7.83 -7.12 -17.12
CA GLU A 407 -7.34 -5.74 -17.31
C GLU A 407 -8.04 -4.75 -16.35
N GLU A 408 -9.33 -4.96 -16.05
CA GLU A 408 -10.01 -4.22 -14.97
C GLU A 408 -9.31 -4.44 -13.61
N MET A 409 -8.93 -5.69 -13.29
CA MET A 409 -8.20 -5.99 -12.04
C MET A 409 -6.78 -5.41 -12.02
N ILE A 410 -6.09 -5.44 -13.16
CA ILE A 410 -4.77 -4.80 -13.32
C ILE A 410 -4.90 -3.31 -13.04
N TYR A 411 -5.91 -2.63 -13.59
CA TYR A 411 -6.18 -1.22 -13.29
C TYR A 411 -6.42 -0.98 -11.80
N MET A 412 -7.30 -1.76 -11.17
CA MET A 412 -7.68 -1.61 -9.75
C MET A 412 -6.53 -1.85 -8.76
N TRP A 413 -5.49 -2.57 -9.20
CA TRP A 413 -4.26 -2.82 -8.45
C TRP A 413 -3.08 -1.97 -8.95
N ASN A 414 -3.34 -0.96 -9.78
CA ASN A 414 -2.33 -0.06 -10.37
C ASN A 414 -1.20 -0.82 -11.10
N GLY A 415 -1.52 -1.98 -11.67
CA GLY A 415 -0.56 -2.92 -12.24
C GLY A 415 0.15 -2.39 -13.48
N PHE A 416 -0.48 -1.51 -14.27
CA PHE A 416 0.14 -0.90 -15.45
C PHE A 416 1.40 -0.09 -15.15
N THR A 417 1.55 0.43 -13.91
CA THR A 417 2.79 1.11 -13.49
C THR A 417 3.99 0.16 -13.40
N ARG A 418 3.74 -1.14 -13.24
CA ARG A 418 4.76 -2.19 -13.13
C ARG A 418 5.25 -2.67 -14.50
N MET A 419 4.52 -2.35 -15.57
CA MET A 419 4.73 -2.92 -16.89
C MET A 419 5.68 -2.09 -17.76
N ASP A 420 6.50 -2.79 -18.55
CA ASP A 420 7.23 -2.20 -19.67
C ASP A 420 6.34 -2.03 -20.92
N GLU A 421 6.91 -1.49 -21.99
CA GLU A 421 6.17 -1.23 -23.23
C GLU A 421 5.61 -2.50 -23.86
N GLY A 422 6.33 -3.62 -23.77
CA GLY A 422 5.88 -4.91 -24.32
C GLY A 422 4.68 -5.46 -23.57
N LEU A 423 4.70 -5.40 -22.24
CA LEU A 423 3.59 -5.83 -21.40
C LEU A 423 2.37 -4.91 -21.55
N ILE A 424 2.56 -3.60 -21.72
CA ILE A 424 1.47 -2.66 -22.03
C ILE A 424 0.86 -2.96 -23.41
N ALA A 425 1.67 -3.28 -24.42
CA ALA A 425 1.18 -3.67 -25.73
C ALA A 425 0.35 -4.98 -25.67
N GLN A 426 0.77 -5.94 -24.83
CA GLN A 426 -0.02 -7.15 -24.60
C GLN A 426 -1.36 -6.86 -23.90
N SER A 427 -1.38 -5.96 -22.91
CA SER A 427 -2.65 -5.49 -22.30
C SER A 427 -3.57 -4.83 -23.34
N LEU A 428 -3.01 -4.04 -24.27
CA LEU A 428 -3.80 -3.44 -25.34
C LEU A 428 -4.41 -4.50 -26.26
N LYS A 429 -3.65 -5.54 -26.61
CA LYS A 429 -4.15 -6.68 -27.40
C LYS A 429 -5.33 -7.39 -26.70
N ASN A 430 -5.26 -7.56 -25.38
CA ASN A 430 -6.36 -8.14 -24.62
C ASN A 430 -7.61 -7.25 -24.67
N LEU A 431 -7.44 -5.93 -24.56
CA LEU A 431 -8.54 -4.97 -24.71
C LEU A 431 -9.07 -4.87 -26.14
N GLU A 432 -8.31 -5.25 -27.15
CA GLU A 432 -8.73 -5.24 -28.55
C GLU A 432 -9.43 -6.53 -28.98
N TRP A 433 -9.49 -7.54 -28.12
CA TRP A 433 -10.22 -8.77 -28.39
C TRP A 433 -11.68 -8.46 -28.79
N GLN A 434 -12.15 -9.17 -29.81
CA GLN A 434 -13.52 -9.14 -30.30
C GLN A 434 -14.05 -10.57 -30.41
N PRO A 435 -15.36 -10.79 -30.24
CA PRO A 435 -15.96 -12.09 -30.49
C PRO A 435 -15.78 -12.49 -31.96
N PRO A 436 -15.84 -13.80 -32.28
CA PRO A 436 -15.74 -14.28 -33.66
C PRO A 436 -16.72 -13.56 -34.61
N ALA A 437 -16.28 -13.25 -35.83
CA ALA A 437 -17.06 -12.46 -36.79
C ALA A 437 -18.41 -13.08 -37.15
N GLU A 438 -18.53 -14.40 -37.04
CA GLU A 438 -19.77 -15.16 -37.23
C GLU A 438 -20.87 -14.77 -36.23
N GLU A 439 -20.51 -14.10 -35.13
CA GLU A 439 -21.44 -13.62 -34.09
C GLU A 439 -21.87 -12.16 -34.28
N ALA A 440 -21.57 -11.52 -35.42
CA ALA A 440 -21.81 -10.09 -35.65
C ALA A 440 -23.29 -9.67 -35.52
N GLU A 441 -24.23 -10.49 -35.98
CA GLU A 441 -25.67 -10.18 -35.89
C GLU A 441 -26.23 -10.36 -34.48
N LYS A 442 -25.70 -11.33 -33.72
CA LYS A 442 -26.15 -11.63 -32.36
C LYS A 442 -24.96 -12.00 -31.47
N PRO A 443 -24.24 -10.99 -30.94
CA PRO A 443 -23.06 -11.21 -30.12
C PRO A 443 -23.39 -12.06 -28.88
N LYS A 444 -22.58 -13.10 -28.63
CA LYS A 444 -22.71 -13.89 -27.39
C LYS A 444 -22.00 -13.26 -26.20
N SER A 445 -21.07 -12.32 -26.45
CA SER A 445 -20.40 -11.52 -25.43
C SER A 445 -21.13 -10.21 -25.17
N CYS A 446 -21.18 -9.78 -23.90
CA CYS A 446 -21.71 -8.47 -23.55
C CYS A 446 -20.77 -7.31 -23.91
N ILE A 447 -19.58 -7.56 -24.49
CA ILE A 447 -18.60 -6.52 -24.87
C ILE A 447 -19.19 -5.43 -25.80
N THR A 448 -20.26 -5.75 -26.52
CA THR A 448 -20.96 -4.80 -27.39
C THR A 448 -21.94 -3.86 -26.67
N GLU A 449 -22.28 -4.15 -25.40
CA GLU A 449 -23.12 -3.29 -24.57
C GLU A 449 -22.44 -1.94 -24.31
N LEU A 450 -23.25 -0.89 -24.11
CA LEU A 450 -22.74 0.47 -23.90
C LEU A 450 -21.77 0.54 -22.71
N ASP A 451 -22.17 0.01 -21.55
CA ASP A 451 -21.35 -0.01 -20.34
C ASP A 451 -19.96 -0.65 -20.60
N GLU A 452 -19.92 -1.77 -21.34
CA GLU A 452 -18.67 -2.46 -21.67
C GLU A 452 -17.81 -1.66 -22.66
N LYS A 453 -18.41 -1.05 -23.68
CA LYS A 453 -17.66 -0.16 -24.60
C LYS A 453 -17.01 1.01 -23.85
N VAL A 454 -17.71 1.58 -22.88
CA VAL A 454 -17.18 2.68 -22.07
C VAL A 454 -16.03 2.23 -21.17
N VAL A 455 -16.14 1.05 -20.54
CA VAL A 455 -15.02 0.43 -19.80
C VAL A 455 -13.82 0.18 -20.73
N GLN A 456 -14.07 -0.34 -21.94
CA GLN A 456 -13.02 -0.62 -22.93
C GLN A 456 -12.27 0.65 -23.34
N SER A 457 -13.01 1.70 -23.72
CA SER A 457 -12.45 3.00 -24.09
C SER A 457 -11.67 3.61 -22.92
N PHE A 458 -12.21 3.55 -21.71
CA PHE A 458 -11.51 3.99 -20.51
C PHE A 458 -10.16 3.29 -20.32
N LEU A 459 -10.13 1.96 -20.33
CA LEU A 459 -8.88 1.21 -20.16
C LEU A 459 -7.89 1.48 -21.31
N LYS A 460 -8.37 1.63 -22.55
CA LYS A 460 -7.52 2.03 -23.69
C LYS A 460 -6.91 3.43 -23.50
N GLY A 461 -7.67 4.39 -22.97
CA GLY A 461 -7.15 5.70 -22.60
C GLY A 461 -6.05 5.63 -21.53
N VAL A 462 -6.24 4.75 -20.52
CA VAL A 462 -5.22 4.49 -19.49
C VAL A 462 -3.95 3.90 -20.12
N LEU A 463 -4.07 2.91 -21.01
CA LEU A 463 -2.90 2.33 -21.68
C LEU A 463 -2.18 3.35 -22.59
N ALA A 464 -2.92 4.17 -23.34
CA ALA A 464 -2.34 5.25 -24.14
C ALA A 464 -1.52 6.22 -23.28
N ARG A 465 -2.01 6.57 -22.08
CA ARG A 465 -1.24 7.36 -21.10
C ARG A 465 0.04 6.66 -20.66
N HIS A 466 0.00 5.36 -20.39
CA HIS A 466 1.18 4.57 -20.02
C HIS A 466 2.19 4.41 -21.17
N GLN A 467 1.76 4.54 -22.42
CA GLN A 467 2.61 4.64 -23.62
C GLN A 467 3.18 6.05 -23.87
N GLY A 468 2.79 7.04 -23.05
CA GLY A 468 3.18 8.44 -23.24
C GLY A 468 2.37 9.18 -24.30
N GLU A 469 1.32 8.58 -24.86
CA GLU A 469 0.43 9.15 -25.87
C GLU A 469 -0.65 10.04 -25.23
N TYR A 470 -0.23 11.10 -24.51
CA TYR A 470 -1.12 11.91 -23.68
C TYR A 470 -2.27 12.58 -24.44
N ALA A 471 -2.02 13.07 -25.66
CA ALA A 471 -3.05 13.68 -26.50
C ALA A 471 -4.14 12.67 -26.88
N ARG A 472 -3.74 11.46 -27.28
CA ARG A 472 -4.65 10.36 -27.62
C ARG A 472 -5.44 9.90 -26.39
N ALA A 473 -4.77 9.77 -25.23
CA ALA A 473 -5.42 9.42 -23.98
C ALA A 473 -6.55 10.41 -23.64
N ARG A 474 -6.28 11.72 -23.70
CA ARG A 474 -7.31 12.75 -23.49
C ARG A 474 -8.44 12.66 -24.50
N GLU A 475 -8.12 12.48 -25.78
CA GLU A 475 -9.14 12.35 -26.82
C GLU A 475 -10.09 11.18 -26.54
N ILE A 476 -9.55 10.02 -26.18
CA ILE A 476 -10.37 8.84 -25.81
C ILE A 476 -11.23 9.15 -24.59
N PHE A 477 -10.64 9.70 -23.52
CA PHE A 477 -11.38 10.02 -22.30
C PHE A 477 -12.51 11.03 -22.55
N GLU A 478 -12.25 12.10 -23.28
CA GLU A 478 -13.24 13.16 -23.53
C GLU A 478 -14.33 12.71 -24.52
N LYS A 479 -13.95 12.08 -25.63
CA LYS A 479 -14.88 11.76 -26.71
C LYS A 479 -15.63 10.44 -26.52
N GLU A 480 -15.05 9.46 -25.85
CA GLU A 480 -15.61 8.11 -25.75
C GLU A 480 -16.14 7.76 -24.36
N VAL A 481 -15.72 8.49 -23.31
CA VAL A 481 -16.10 8.19 -21.92
C VAL A 481 -16.90 9.33 -21.30
N VAL A 482 -16.35 10.54 -21.21
CA VAL A 482 -17.02 11.70 -20.58
C VAL A 482 -18.23 12.18 -21.36
N SER A 483 -18.21 12.04 -22.70
CA SER A 483 -19.33 12.39 -23.58
C SER A 483 -20.56 11.51 -23.39
N VAL A 484 -20.42 10.34 -22.75
CA VAL A 484 -21.52 9.40 -22.55
C VAL A 484 -22.48 9.94 -21.50
N ASP A 485 -23.75 10.00 -21.87
CA ASP A 485 -24.82 10.37 -20.94
C ASP A 485 -24.85 9.40 -19.76
N LYS A 486 -24.52 9.91 -18.57
CA LYS A 486 -24.45 9.14 -17.32
C LYS A 486 -25.76 8.41 -17.00
N LEU A 487 -26.91 8.91 -17.47
CA LEU A 487 -28.22 8.27 -17.26
C LEU A 487 -28.39 6.98 -18.09
N LYS A 488 -27.53 6.78 -19.10
CA LYS A 488 -27.52 5.57 -19.94
C LYS A 488 -26.59 4.48 -19.41
N LEU A 489 -25.63 4.84 -18.55
CA LEU A 489 -24.80 3.87 -17.84
C LEU A 489 -25.62 3.22 -16.73
N LYS A 490 -25.54 1.90 -16.61
CA LYS A 490 -26.35 1.14 -15.65
C LYS A 490 -25.53 0.68 -14.46
N GLU A 491 -24.46 -0.05 -14.72
CA GLU A 491 -23.74 -0.82 -13.70
C GLU A 491 -22.26 -0.40 -13.57
N GLU A 492 -21.66 0.21 -14.60
CA GLU A 492 -20.21 0.55 -14.61
C GLU A 492 -19.93 2.03 -14.25
N ASN A 493 -20.65 2.56 -13.27
CA ASN A 493 -20.56 3.97 -12.87
C ASN A 493 -19.21 4.38 -12.25
N TRP A 494 -18.36 3.42 -11.86
CA TRP A 494 -17.02 3.68 -11.33
C TRP A 494 -16.07 4.26 -12.38
N VAL A 495 -16.35 4.06 -13.68
CA VAL A 495 -15.51 4.53 -14.78
C VAL A 495 -15.49 6.06 -14.85
N LEU A 496 -16.63 6.72 -14.68
CA LEU A 496 -16.73 8.19 -14.80
C LEU A 496 -15.83 8.96 -13.82
N PRO A 497 -15.85 8.71 -12.49
CA PRO A 497 -14.92 9.36 -11.57
C PRO A 497 -13.48 8.96 -11.84
N SER A 498 -13.22 7.71 -12.23
CA SER A 498 -11.89 7.22 -12.62
C SER A 498 -11.32 8.01 -13.79
N THR A 499 -12.14 8.30 -14.80
CA THR A 499 -11.75 9.14 -15.95
C THR A 499 -11.37 10.55 -15.54
N GLN A 500 -12.07 11.17 -14.59
CA GLN A 500 -11.69 12.50 -14.08
C GLN A 500 -10.27 12.47 -13.47
N TYR A 501 -9.97 11.44 -12.68
CA TYR A 501 -8.63 11.23 -12.13
C TYR A 501 -7.59 11.02 -13.24
N GLU A 502 -7.85 10.13 -14.20
CA GLU A 502 -6.89 9.81 -15.27
C GLU A 502 -6.62 11.01 -16.20
N ILE A 503 -7.60 11.88 -16.44
CA ILE A 503 -7.38 13.15 -17.14
C ILE A 503 -6.43 14.05 -16.33
N ALA A 504 -6.68 14.22 -15.02
CA ALA A 504 -5.78 14.99 -14.14
C ALA A 504 -4.35 14.45 -14.17
N VAL A 505 -4.18 13.12 -14.13
CA VAL A 505 -2.86 12.48 -14.23
C VAL A 505 -2.22 12.75 -15.59
N THR A 506 -2.98 12.67 -16.67
CA THR A 506 -2.48 12.91 -18.02
C THR A 506 -1.95 14.34 -18.15
N ILE A 507 -2.71 15.32 -17.65
CA ILE A 507 -2.29 16.73 -17.64
C ILE A 507 -1.06 16.92 -16.75
N TRP A 508 -1.01 16.29 -15.58
CA TRP A 508 0.16 16.34 -14.70
C TRP A 508 1.42 15.79 -15.36
N LYS A 509 1.33 14.67 -16.08
CA LYS A 509 2.48 14.08 -16.77
C LYS A 509 2.99 14.92 -17.95
N GLU A 510 2.09 15.61 -18.65
CA GLU A 510 2.46 16.46 -19.79
C GLU A 510 2.96 17.85 -19.35
N SER A 511 2.29 18.48 -18.39
CA SER A 511 2.46 19.90 -18.07
C SER A 511 2.91 20.18 -16.62
N GLY A 512 2.89 19.17 -15.75
CA GLY A 512 3.26 19.29 -14.34
C GLY A 512 2.43 20.36 -13.62
N ILE A 513 3.09 21.12 -12.74
CA ILE A 513 2.43 22.13 -11.90
C ILE A 513 1.84 23.32 -12.68
N LYS A 514 2.22 23.52 -13.95
CA LYS A 514 1.76 24.64 -14.78
C LYS A 514 0.25 24.65 -14.97
N GLU A 515 -0.36 23.48 -15.03
CA GLU A 515 -1.81 23.27 -15.22
C GLU A 515 -2.52 22.92 -13.90
N SER A 516 -1.94 23.30 -12.77
CA SER A 516 -2.42 22.92 -11.44
C SER A 516 -3.88 23.26 -11.16
N LYS A 517 -4.39 24.39 -11.67
CA LYS A 517 -5.81 24.76 -11.53
C LYS A 517 -6.71 23.73 -12.21
N THR A 518 -6.44 23.43 -13.47
CA THR A 518 -7.18 22.44 -14.27
C THR A 518 -7.12 21.06 -13.60
N ILE A 519 -5.95 20.65 -13.13
CA ILE A 519 -5.76 19.38 -12.41
C ILE A 519 -6.60 19.36 -11.12
N SER A 520 -6.58 20.43 -10.33
CA SER A 520 -7.36 20.55 -9.09
C SER A 520 -8.87 20.41 -9.34
N GLU A 521 -9.39 21.00 -10.42
CA GLU A 521 -10.81 20.87 -10.80
C GLU A 521 -11.20 19.42 -11.09
N TYR A 522 -10.39 18.69 -11.86
CA TYR A 522 -10.62 17.27 -12.16
C TYR A 522 -10.50 16.38 -10.92
N LEU A 523 -9.49 16.59 -10.07
CA LEU A 523 -9.33 15.84 -8.82
C LEU A 523 -10.47 16.14 -7.84
N THR A 524 -10.95 17.37 -7.78
CA THR A 524 -12.10 17.75 -6.95
C THR A 524 -13.36 17.05 -7.43
N LYS A 525 -13.65 17.05 -8.74
CA LYS A 525 -14.78 16.31 -9.32
C LYS A 525 -14.72 14.81 -8.99
N CYS A 526 -13.52 14.21 -9.09
CA CYS A 526 -13.30 12.82 -8.72
C CYS A 526 -13.58 12.58 -7.23
N ALA A 527 -13.06 13.44 -6.34
CA ALA A 527 -13.17 13.28 -4.90
C ALA A 527 -14.59 13.57 -4.36
N SER A 528 -15.34 14.43 -5.03
CA SER A 528 -16.72 14.79 -4.68
C SER A 528 -17.78 13.93 -5.38
N TRP A 529 -17.39 12.84 -6.04
CA TRP A 529 -18.33 11.99 -6.76
C TRP A 529 -19.26 11.24 -5.78
N GLU A 530 -20.48 10.96 -6.22
CA GLU A 530 -21.42 10.11 -5.46
C GLU A 530 -20.79 8.75 -5.15
N THR A 531 -21.13 8.12 -4.01
CA THR A 531 -20.53 6.84 -3.58
C THR A 531 -20.66 5.75 -4.66
N TYR A 532 -19.56 5.03 -4.92
CA TYR A 532 -19.48 3.88 -5.84
C TYR A 532 -18.60 2.76 -5.27
N GLU A 533 -18.68 1.56 -5.86
CA GLU A 533 -18.05 0.31 -5.35
C GLU A 533 -16.52 0.34 -5.19
N LEU A 534 -15.82 1.40 -5.59
CA LEU A 534 -14.35 1.53 -5.54
C LEU A 534 -13.88 2.92 -5.05
N ASP A 535 -14.80 3.71 -4.48
CA ASP A 535 -14.57 5.10 -4.10
C ASP A 535 -13.36 5.32 -3.17
N ASN A 536 -13.15 4.43 -2.22
CA ASN A 536 -12.07 4.54 -1.23
C ASN A 536 -10.67 4.46 -1.86
N ARG A 537 -10.50 3.67 -2.94
CA ARG A 537 -9.19 3.50 -3.59
C ARG A 537 -8.83 4.72 -4.41
N LEU A 538 -9.75 5.19 -5.25
CA LEU A 538 -9.51 6.35 -6.10
C LEU A 538 -9.53 7.66 -5.29
N GLY A 539 -10.41 7.76 -4.29
CA GLY A 539 -10.52 8.92 -3.41
C GLY A 539 -9.23 9.21 -2.64
N LEU A 540 -8.50 8.17 -2.20
CA LEU A 540 -7.18 8.34 -1.58
C LEU A 540 -6.18 8.95 -2.58
N ARG A 541 -6.12 8.42 -3.80
CA ARG A 541 -5.20 8.91 -4.85
C ARG A 541 -5.51 10.35 -5.25
N ALA A 542 -6.78 10.70 -5.38
CA ALA A 542 -7.23 12.06 -5.68
C ALA A 542 -6.91 13.02 -4.53
N SER A 543 -7.15 12.62 -3.28
CA SER A 543 -6.83 13.42 -2.09
C SER A 543 -5.33 13.71 -1.98
N MET A 544 -4.49 12.69 -2.21
CA MET A 544 -3.04 12.86 -2.23
C MET A 544 -2.58 13.81 -3.33
N GLY A 545 -3.16 13.70 -4.54
CA GLY A 545 -2.88 14.64 -5.63
C GLY A 545 -3.25 16.09 -5.29
N LEU A 546 -4.42 16.31 -4.67
CA LEU A 546 -4.84 17.64 -4.19
C LEU A 546 -3.88 18.19 -3.14
N ASP A 547 -3.39 17.35 -2.23
CA ASP A 547 -2.42 17.77 -1.22
C ASP A 547 -1.09 18.21 -1.86
N VAL A 548 -0.61 17.52 -2.91
CA VAL A 548 0.58 17.94 -3.66
C VAL A 548 0.38 19.34 -4.25
N LEU A 549 -0.78 19.62 -4.85
CA LEU A 549 -1.08 20.94 -5.42
C LEU A 549 -1.14 22.04 -4.34
N LYS A 550 -1.77 21.76 -3.18
CA LYS A 550 -1.83 22.71 -2.06
C LYS A 550 -0.46 23.09 -1.53
N HIS A 551 0.45 22.12 -1.38
CA HIS A 551 1.82 22.40 -0.91
C HIS A 551 2.62 23.24 -1.91
N ALA A 552 2.25 23.20 -3.19
CA ALA A 552 2.83 24.04 -4.23
C ALA A 552 2.22 25.47 -4.30
N GLY A 553 1.33 25.83 -3.37
CA GLY A 553 0.73 27.17 -3.29
C GLY A 553 -0.49 27.37 -4.19
N VAL A 554 -1.11 26.28 -4.66
CA VAL A 554 -2.33 26.31 -5.47
C VAL A 554 -3.54 26.20 -4.54
N PRO A 555 -4.49 27.15 -4.59
CA PRO A 555 -5.64 27.19 -3.69
C PRO A 555 -6.61 26.01 -3.87
#